data_AF-A0A935P7S3-F1
#
_entry.id   AF-A0A935P7S3-F1
#
_cell.length_a   1.000
_cell.length_b   1.000
_cell.length_c   1.000
_cell.angle_alpha   90.00
_cell.angle_beta   90.00
_cell.angle_gamma   90.00
#
_symmetry.space_group_name_H-M   'P 1'
#
loop_
_entity.id
_entity.type
_entity.pdbx_description
1 polymer ?
#
loop_
_entity_poly.entity_id
_entity_poly.type
_entity_poly.pdbx_seq_one_letter_code
_entity_poly.pdbx_strand_id
1 'polypeptide(L)'
;MRVLFSATIVAMSVLLWAAGAQAQPGAQPSAPPPGWAPAPGQPQPYLAPPPAGSCTSCVVPGAAGYYPVTTTLTAEDHRLLLRGEISDGEYYGGAVTSVLFGFGMGQAVQGRWHDTGWIFTLGESVSAAVVVAGLARALGCFDGGSNDGGSDCDDRGAVNLMMAGAIGLTVFRVWELVDVFSVPPAHNRRVRSLRQRLGFAPTLRVSQVRPYLAPSVDGGAMAGFAARF
;
A
#
# COMPACT_ATOMS: atom_id res chain seq x y z
N MET A 1 -28.40 -22.31 -3.08
CA MET A 1 -28.46 -20.98 -2.42
C MET A 1 -27.65 -20.85 -1.12
N ARG A 2 -27.56 -21.85 -0.25
CA ARG A 2 -26.81 -21.75 1.03
C ARG A 2 -25.28 -21.56 0.90
N VAL A 3 -24.68 -21.94 -0.23
CA VAL A 3 -23.22 -21.85 -0.44
C VAL A 3 -22.76 -20.42 -0.81
N LEU A 4 -23.58 -19.65 -1.54
CA LEU A 4 -23.28 -18.28 -1.92
C LEU A 4 -23.27 -17.30 -0.73
N PHE A 5 -24.04 -17.62 0.32
CA PHE A 5 -24.09 -16.82 1.56
C PHE A 5 -22.85 -17.00 2.44
N SER A 6 -22.16 -18.15 2.33
CA SER A 6 -20.96 -18.43 3.14
C SER A 6 -19.73 -17.68 2.62
N ALA A 7 -19.55 -17.61 1.29
CA ALA A 7 -18.39 -16.96 0.69
C ALA A 7 -18.36 -15.44 0.93
N THR A 8 -19.53 -14.78 0.96
CA THR A 8 -19.64 -13.35 1.27
C THR A 8 -19.33 -13.05 2.73
N ILE A 9 -19.73 -13.92 3.66
CA ILE A 9 -19.42 -13.78 5.08
C ILE A 9 -17.92 -13.94 5.35
N VAL A 10 -17.23 -14.85 4.65
CA VAL A 10 -15.76 -15.01 4.75
C VAL A 10 -15.02 -13.79 4.20
N ALA A 11 -15.45 -13.26 3.05
CA ALA A 11 -14.85 -12.04 2.48
C ALA A 11 -15.04 -10.80 3.39
N MET A 12 -16.23 -10.63 4.01
CA MET A 12 -16.45 -9.56 4.98
C MET A 12 -15.66 -9.75 6.28
N SER A 13 -15.47 -10.98 6.75
CA SER A 13 -14.72 -11.22 7.99
C SER A 13 -13.21 -11.01 7.82
N VAL A 14 -12.65 -11.23 6.63
CA VAL A 14 -11.26 -10.85 6.31
C VAL A 14 -11.10 -9.31 6.28
N LEU A 15 -12.07 -8.58 5.72
CA LEU A 15 -12.07 -7.11 5.73
C LEU A 15 -12.20 -6.53 7.15
N LEU A 16 -12.99 -7.16 8.03
CA LEU A 16 -13.13 -6.77 9.43
C LEU A 16 -11.88 -7.05 10.26
N TRP A 17 -11.11 -8.09 9.96
CA TRP A 17 -9.83 -8.36 10.62
C TRP A 17 -8.70 -7.42 10.15
N ALA A 18 -8.69 -7.01 8.88
CA ALA A 18 -7.72 -6.03 8.37
C ALA A 18 -7.93 -4.62 8.95
N ALA A 19 -9.18 -4.25 9.27
CA ALA A 19 -9.50 -2.99 9.96
C ALA A 19 -9.10 -2.98 11.44
N GLY A 20 -8.82 -4.16 12.04
CA GLY A 20 -8.34 -4.32 13.40
C GLY A 20 -6.84 -4.04 13.58
N ALA A 21 -6.13 -3.59 12.54
CA ALA A 21 -4.79 -3.02 12.67
C ALA A 21 -4.89 -1.74 13.52
N GLN A 22 -4.81 -1.94 14.83
CA GLN A 22 -4.88 -0.93 15.86
C GLN A 22 -4.02 0.26 15.44
N ALA A 23 -4.67 1.40 15.21
CA ALA A 23 -4.01 2.68 15.34
C ALA A 23 -3.37 2.67 16.74
N GLN A 24 -2.07 2.39 16.80
CA GLN A 24 -1.33 2.51 18.05
C GLN A 24 -1.64 3.91 18.57
N PRO A 25 -2.19 4.07 19.80
CA PRO A 25 -2.31 5.38 20.40
C PRO A 25 -0.94 6.02 20.29
N GLY A 26 -0.87 7.11 19.53
CA GLY A 26 0.40 7.68 19.09
C GLY A 26 1.33 7.75 20.28
N ALA A 27 2.43 6.99 20.23
CA ALA A 27 3.38 6.96 21.30
C ALA A 27 3.70 8.41 21.67
N GLN A 28 3.32 8.81 22.88
CA GLN A 28 3.76 10.10 23.39
C GLN A 28 5.28 10.11 23.23
N PRO A 29 5.87 11.14 22.60
CA PRO A 29 7.31 11.23 22.49
C PRO A 29 7.87 11.09 23.89
N SER A 30 8.64 10.03 24.13
CA SER A 30 9.32 9.82 25.40
C SER A 30 10.12 11.08 25.69
N ALA A 31 9.98 11.60 26.91
CA ALA A 31 10.77 12.73 27.34
C ALA A 31 12.26 12.40 27.09
N PRO A 32 13.03 13.33 26.48
CA PRO A 32 14.43 13.07 26.21
C PRO A 32 15.13 12.72 27.53
N PRO A 33 15.95 11.65 27.57
CA PRO A 33 16.59 11.25 28.80
C PRO A 33 17.47 12.39 29.33
N PRO A 34 17.49 12.61 30.67
CA PRO A 34 18.30 13.67 31.26
C PRO A 34 19.78 13.42 30.91
N GLY A 35 20.36 14.33 30.14
CA GLY A 35 21.75 14.24 29.67
C GLY A 35 21.94 14.11 28.15
N TRP A 36 20.91 14.27 27.32
CA TRP A 36 21.10 14.41 25.87
C TRP A 36 21.81 15.75 25.56
N ALA A 37 23.14 15.72 25.56
CA ALA A 37 23.91 16.71 24.84
C ALA A 37 23.62 16.52 23.34
N PRO A 38 23.25 17.58 22.60
CA PRO A 38 23.02 17.45 21.16
C PRO A 38 24.26 16.85 20.51
N ALA A 39 24.06 15.84 19.67
CA ALA A 39 25.14 15.26 18.89
C ALA A 39 25.91 16.39 18.18
N PRO A 40 27.26 16.44 18.28
CA PRO A 40 28.04 17.47 17.64
C PRO A 40 27.75 17.47 16.14
N GLY A 41 27.10 18.53 15.65
CA GLY A 41 26.69 18.67 14.24
C GLY A 41 25.18 18.80 13.99
N GLN A 42 24.31 18.73 15.00
CA GLN A 42 22.91 19.13 14.82
C GLN A 42 22.81 20.65 14.60
N PRO A 43 22.23 21.13 13.49
CA PRO A 43 22.04 22.57 13.27
C PRO A 43 21.12 23.11 14.37
N GLN A 44 21.66 24.03 15.17
CA GLN A 44 20.90 24.73 16.20
C GLN A 44 19.68 25.41 15.55
N PRO A 45 18.51 25.45 16.23
CA PRO A 45 17.38 26.25 15.77
C PRO A 45 17.89 27.65 15.46
N TYR A 46 17.57 28.18 14.28
CA TYR A 46 17.98 29.51 13.84
C TYR A 46 17.59 30.54 14.91
N LEU A 47 18.53 30.85 15.80
CA LEU A 47 18.46 32.03 16.64
C LEU A 47 18.42 33.20 15.68
N ALA A 48 17.47 34.12 15.91
CA ALA A 48 17.31 35.31 15.10
C ALA A 48 18.69 35.95 14.84
N PRO A 49 19.00 36.34 13.59
CA PRO A 49 20.31 36.85 13.24
C PRO A 49 20.65 38.01 14.19
N PRO A 50 21.82 37.98 14.85
CA PRO A 50 22.23 39.06 15.72
C PRO A 50 22.25 40.37 14.92
N PRO A 51 21.93 41.51 15.56
CA PRO A 51 21.92 42.81 14.90
C PRO A 51 23.25 43.04 14.17
N ALA A 52 23.14 43.42 12.89
CA ALA A 52 24.26 43.66 12.00
C ALA A 52 25.16 44.76 12.56
N GLY A 53 26.23 44.41 13.27
CA GLY A 53 27.12 45.46 13.79
C GLY A 53 28.33 45.07 14.65
N SER A 54 28.46 43.86 15.20
CA SER A 54 29.51 43.65 16.22
C SER A 54 30.22 42.30 16.23
N CYS A 55 30.37 41.61 15.10
CA CYS A 55 31.23 40.44 15.03
C CYS A 55 32.40 40.64 14.06
N THR A 56 33.47 41.25 14.57
CA THR A 56 34.79 41.32 13.94
C THR A 56 35.56 39.98 13.96
N SER A 57 34.94 38.91 14.47
CA SER A 57 35.53 37.56 14.59
C SER A 57 34.49 36.45 14.45
N CYS A 58 33.54 36.59 13.51
CA CYS A 58 32.81 35.41 13.05
C CYS A 58 33.74 34.57 12.20
N VAL A 59 34.53 33.70 12.84
CA VAL A 59 34.98 32.48 12.17
C VAL A 59 33.70 31.74 11.82
N VAL A 60 33.22 31.92 10.59
CA VAL A 60 32.24 31.01 9.99
C VAL A 60 32.86 29.64 10.21
N PRO A 61 32.29 28.76 11.06
CA PRO A 61 32.83 27.44 11.25
C PRO A 61 32.93 26.83 9.86
N GLY A 62 34.17 26.69 9.38
CA GLY A 62 34.43 26.40 7.98
C GLY A 62 33.55 25.23 7.59
N ALA A 63 32.78 25.41 6.52
CA ALA A 63 31.89 24.40 5.96
C ALA A 63 32.57 23.04 6.09
N ALA A 64 32.19 22.29 7.13
CA ALA A 64 32.88 21.08 7.51
C ALA A 64 32.81 20.20 6.26
N GLY A 65 34.00 19.88 5.72
CA GLY A 65 34.15 19.44 4.35
C GLY A 65 33.08 18.43 3.97
N TYR A 66 32.26 18.80 2.99
CA TYR A 66 31.50 17.83 2.21
C TYR A 66 32.55 16.98 1.49
N TYR A 67 33.06 15.96 2.17
CA TYR A 67 33.76 14.90 1.48
C TYR A 67 32.73 14.23 0.58
N PRO A 68 32.91 14.24 -0.75
CA PRO A 68 32.01 13.55 -1.63
C PRO A 68 32.07 12.07 -1.26
N VAL A 69 31.05 11.57 -0.55
CA VAL A 69 30.89 10.15 -0.35
C VAL A 69 30.61 9.60 -1.73
N THR A 70 31.58 8.91 -2.30
CA THR A 70 31.43 8.16 -3.56
C THR A 70 30.59 6.92 -3.28
N THR A 71 29.32 7.13 -2.95
CA THR A 71 28.37 6.05 -2.72
C THR A 71 28.11 5.39 -4.06
N THR A 72 28.66 4.20 -4.27
CA THR A 72 28.35 3.39 -5.44
C THR A 72 26.89 2.96 -5.33
N LEU A 73 26.02 3.62 -6.09
CA LEU A 73 24.61 3.27 -6.13
C LEU A 73 24.42 1.99 -6.92
N THR A 74 23.67 1.04 -6.37
CA THR A 74 23.24 -0.12 -7.15
C THR A 74 22.24 0.33 -8.23
N ALA A 75 22.11 -0.44 -9.31
CA ALA A 75 21.11 -0.15 -10.35
C ALA A 75 19.68 -0.12 -9.79
N GLU A 76 19.42 -0.92 -8.74
CA GLU A 76 18.13 -0.94 -8.04
C GLU A 76 17.91 0.33 -7.22
N ASP A 77 18.91 0.80 -6.47
CA ASP A 77 18.81 2.07 -5.75
C ASP A 77 18.58 3.24 -6.71
N HIS A 78 19.21 3.19 -7.88
CA HIS A 78 19.00 4.19 -8.93
C HIS A 78 17.54 4.17 -9.43
N ARG A 79 16.97 2.99 -9.68
CA ARG A 79 15.55 2.84 -10.05
C ARG A 79 14.61 3.32 -8.94
N LEU A 80 14.90 3.01 -7.68
CA LEU A 80 14.12 3.47 -6.54
C LEU A 80 14.13 5.00 -6.41
N LEU A 81 15.28 5.63 -6.62
CA LEU A 81 15.39 7.09 -6.60
C LEU A 81 14.70 7.74 -7.80
N LEU A 82 14.80 7.16 -8.99
CA LEU A 82 14.12 7.62 -10.21
C LEU A 82 12.59 7.54 -10.07
N ARG A 83 12.07 6.44 -9.52
CA ARG A 83 10.63 6.30 -9.28
C ARG A 83 10.15 7.23 -8.16
N GLY A 84 10.97 7.47 -7.15
CA GLY A 84 10.63 8.31 -6.01
C GLY A 84 9.70 7.64 -5.01
N GLU A 85 9.16 8.43 -4.09
CA GLU A 85 8.19 7.97 -3.10
C GLU A 85 6.80 7.87 -3.74
N ILE A 86 6.05 6.84 -3.37
CA ILE A 86 4.63 6.70 -3.70
C ILE A 86 3.87 7.71 -2.84
N SER A 87 3.13 8.60 -3.49
CA SER A 87 2.33 9.62 -2.84
C SER A 87 1.16 9.02 -2.05
N ASP A 88 0.64 9.76 -1.07
CA ASP A 88 -0.54 9.33 -0.31
C ASP A 88 -1.74 9.10 -1.24
N GLY A 89 -1.89 9.92 -2.29
CA GLY A 89 -2.93 9.78 -3.30
C GLY A 89 -2.81 8.50 -4.11
N GLU A 90 -1.60 8.14 -4.55
CA GLU A 90 -1.35 6.86 -5.25
C GLU A 90 -1.55 5.66 -4.31
N TYR A 91 -1.18 5.79 -3.04
CA TYR A 91 -1.36 4.73 -2.04
C TYR A 91 -2.85 4.45 -1.80
N TYR A 92 -3.63 5.46 -1.42
CA TYR A 92 -5.06 5.30 -1.15
C TYR A 92 -5.87 5.07 -2.43
N GLY A 93 -5.50 5.75 -3.52
CA GLY A 93 -6.08 5.52 -4.84
C GLY A 93 -5.89 4.06 -5.26
N GLY A 94 -4.68 3.53 -5.12
CA GLY A 94 -4.37 2.12 -5.39
C GLY A 94 -5.14 1.15 -4.48
N ALA A 95 -5.33 1.49 -3.21
CA ALA A 95 -6.14 0.70 -2.29
C ALA A 95 -7.61 0.63 -2.74
N VAL A 96 -8.22 1.78 -3.06
CA VAL A 96 -9.62 1.86 -3.47
C VAL A 96 -9.83 1.17 -4.82
N THR A 97 -8.96 1.43 -5.81
CA THR A 97 -9.07 0.77 -7.12
C THR A 97 -8.84 -0.72 -7.02
N SER A 98 -7.91 -1.16 -6.17
CA SER A 98 -7.75 -2.59 -5.89
C SER A 98 -9.06 -3.15 -5.37
N VAL A 99 -9.64 -2.64 -4.27
CA VAL A 99 -10.90 -3.16 -3.68
C VAL A 99 -12.09 -3.22 -4.67
N LEU A 100 -12.20 -2.27 -5.60
CA LEU A 100 -13.33 -2.20 -6.52
C LEU A 100 -13.16 -3.05 -7.78
N PHE A 101 -11.98 -3.01 -8.41
CA PHE A 101 -11.78 -3.59 -9.75
C PHE A 101 -10.99 -4.88 -9.74
N GLY A 102 -9.90 -4.91 -8.97
CA GLY A 102 -8.92 -6.00 -9.02
C GLY A 102 -8.05 -6.01 -10.26
N PHE A 103 -7.57 -7.20 -10.63
CA PHE A 103 -6.70 -7.46 -11.78
C PHE A 103 -5.40 -6.65 -11.77
N GLY A 104 -4.89 -6.29 -10.58
CA GLY A 104 -3.66 -5.51 -10.43
C GLY A 104 -3.83 -4.02 -10.71
N MET A 105 -5.07 -3.52 -10.80
CA MET A 105 -5.35 -2.10 -11.03
C MET A 105 -4.86 -1.21 -9.87
N GLY A 106 -4.81 -1.73 -8.64
CA GLY A 106 -4.23 -1.00 -7.52
C GLY A 106 -2.76 -0.68 -7.72
N GLN A 107 -2.00 -1.65 -8.22
CA GLN A 107 -0.59 -1.57 -8.51
C GLN A 107 -0.34 -0.68 -9.73
N ALA A 108 -1.26 -0.65 -10.71
CA ALA A 108 -1.20 0.30 -11.82
C ALA A 108 -1.30 1.75 -11.35
N VAL A 109 -2.25 2.06 -10.45
CA VAL A 109 -2.36 3.39 -9.83
C VAL A 109 -1.11 3.75 -9.02
N GLN A 110 -0.48 2.78 -8.36
CA GLN A 110 0.77 2.98 -7.63
C GLN A 110 2.02 3.04 -8.53
N GLY A 111 1.89 2.92 -9.86
CA GLY A 111 3.01 2.89 -10.80
C GLY A 111 3.89 1.64 -10.69
N ARG A 112 3.37 0.57 -10.08
CA ARG A 112 4.05 -0.70 -9.76
C ARG A 112 3.51 -1.91 -10.54
N TRP A 113 2.74 -1.67 -11.60
CA TRP A 113 2.12 -2.77 -12.36
C TRP A 113 3.13 -3.76 -12.94
N HIS A 114 4.25 -3.25 -13.46
CA HIS A 114 5.32 -4.09 -14.03
C HIS A 114 6.06 -4.93 -12.97
N ASP A 115 6.07 -4.52 -11.70
CA ASP A 115 6.78 -5.26 -10.66
C ASP A 115 5.93 -6.42 -10.13
N THR A 116 4.68 -6.13 -9.75
CA THR A 116 3.78 -7.12 -9.11
C THR A 116 2.38 -7.16 -9.71
N GLY A 117 1.90 -6.07 -10.32
CA GLY A 117 0.51 -5.97 -10.82
C GLY A 117 0.16 -7.01 -11.89
N TRP A 118 1.08 -7.32 -12.80
CA TRP A 118 0.85 -8.28 -13.89
C TRP A 118 0.53 -9.71 -13.40
N ILE A 119 1.05 -10.11 -12.24
CA ILE A 119 0.80 -11.43 -11.65
C ILE A 119 -0.68 -11.55 -11.28
N PHE A 120 -1.26 -10.49 -10.70
CA PHE A 120 -2.68 -10.46 -10.35
C PHE A 120 -3.56 -10.43 -11.60
N THR A 121 -3.21 -9.63 -12.61
CA THR A 121 -3.93 -9.63 -13.90
C THR A 121 -3.99 -11.04 -14.49
N LEU A 122 -2.84 -11.73 -14.56
CA LEU A 122 -2.75 -13.06 -15.14
C LEU A 122 -3.49 -14.10 -14.29
N GLY A 123 -3.24 -14.14 -12.98
CA GLY A 123 -3.82 -15.09 -12.05
C GLY A 123 -5.34 -15.00 -11.97
N GLU A 124 -5.87 -13.77 -11.90
CA GLU A 124 -7.31 -13.54 -11.90
C GLU A 124 -7.94 -13.83 -13.25
N SER A 125 -7.27 -13.53 -14.38
CA SER A 125 -7.77 -13.88 -15.72
C SER A 125 -7.88 -15.38 -15.93
N VAL A 126 -6.85 -16.14 -15.52
CA VAL A 126 -6.88 -17.61 -15.59
C VAL A 126 -8.00 -18.17 -14.73
N SER A 127 -8.13 -17.67 -13.50
CA SER A 127 -9.15 -18.12 -12.56
C SER A 127 -10.57 -17.80 -13.07
N ALA A 128 -10.79 -16.60 -13.62
CA ALA A 128 -12.03 -16.21 -14.27
C ALA A 128 -12.35 -17.09 -15.49
N ALA A 129 -11.36 -17.38 -16.34
CA ALA A 129 -11.54 -18.27 -17.48
C ALA A 129 -11.96 -19.68 -17.05
N VAL A 130 -11.41 -20.19 -15.95
CA VAL A 130 -11.82 -21.48 -15.36
C VAL A 130 -13.26 -21.45 -14.87
N VAL A 131 -13.70 -20.36 -14.22
CA VAL A 131 -15.11 -20.19 -13.82
C VAL A 131 -16.03 -20.17 -15.05
N VAL A 132 -15.68 -19.40 -16.08
CA VAL A 132 -16.46 -19.29 -17.32
C VAL A 132 -16.53 -20.63 -18.05
N ALA A 133 -15.43 -21.38 -18.11
CA ALA A 133 -15.40 -22.71 -18.71
C ALA A 133 -16.29 -23.71 -17.95
N GLY A 134 -16.26 -23.69 -16.61
CA GLY A 134 -17.16 -24.49 -15.78
C GLY A 134 -18.63 -24.12 -16.00
N LEU A 135 -18.95 -22.82 -16.07
CA LEU A 135 -20.29 -22.33 -16.34
C LEU A 135 -20.79 -22.73 -17.74
N ALA A 136 -19.96 -22.60 -18.78
CA ALA A 136 -20.30 -22.99 -20.14
C ALA A 136 -20.63 -24.49 -20.23
N ARG A 137 -19.86 -25.34 -19.54
CA ARG A 137 -20.16 -26.78 -19.44
C ARG A 137 -21.48 -27.06 -18.73
N ALA A 138 -21.75 -26.37 -17.63
CA ALA A 138 -23.02 -26.50 -16.92
C ALA A 138 -24.21 -26.08 -17.79
N LEU A 139 -24.07 -25.00 -18.57
CA LEU A 139 -25.12 -24.51 -19.47
C LEU A 139 -25.36 -25.43 -20.67
N GLY A 140 -24.31 -26.04 -21.22
CA GLY A 140 -24.42 -26.99 -22.34
C GLY A 140 -25.29 -28.22 -22.03
N CYS A 141 -25.43 -28.60 -20.76
CA CYS A 141 -26.32 -29.69 -20.35
C CYS A 141 -27.82 -29.34 -20.41
N PHE A 142 -28.19 -28.05 -20.44
CA PHE A 142 -29.60 -27.64 -20.52
C PHE A 142 -30.13 -27.58 -21.96
N ASP A 143 -29.25 -27.45 -22.96
CA ASP A 143 -29.64 -27.31 -24.37
C ASP A 143 -29.81 -28.68 -25.09
N GLY A 144 -29.41 -29.76 -24.42
CA GLY A 144 -29.62 -31.13 -24.86
C GLY A 144 -31.08 -31.56 -24.66
N GLY A 145 -31.93 -31.21 -25.63
CA GLY A 145 -33.29 -31.72 -25.74
C GLY A 145 -33.33 -33.23 -25.56
N SER A 146 -33.93 -33.65 -24.45
CA SER A 146 -34.10 -35.03 -24.03
C SER A 146 -34.76 -35.83 -25.14
N ASN A 147 -34.12 -36.89 -25.64
CA ASN A 147 -34.82 -38.08 -26.17
C ASN A 147 -33.92 -39.32 -26.28
N ASP A 148 -32.59 -39.20 -26.32
CA ASP A 148 -31.70 -40.36 -26.32
C ASP A 148 -31.03 -40.53 -24.95
N GLY A 149 -31.60 -41.42 -24.13
CA GLY A 149 -31.14 -41.69 -22.78
C GLY A 149 -29.69 -42.18 -22.74
N GLY A 150 -28.79 -41.38 -22.17
CA GLY A 150 -27.46 -41.88 -21.80
C GLY A 150 -26.29 -40.89 -21.83
N SER A 151 -26.48 -39.59 -22.04
CA SER A 151 -25.37 -38.65 -21.83
C SER A 151 -25.24 -38.34 -20.33
N ASP A 152 -24.32 -39.02 -19.65
CA ASP A 152 -23.82 -38.65 -18.33
C ASP A 152 -23.24 -37.24 -18.39
N CYS A 153 -24.09 -36.23 -18.18
CA CYS A 153 -23.67 -34.91 -17.79
C CYS A 153 -22.99 -35.05 -16.42
N ASP A 154 -21.66 -35.16 -16.42
CA ASP A 154 -20.87 -35.17 -15.19
C ASP A 154 -20.88 -33.77 -14.56
N ASP A 155 -22.00 -33.44 -13.91
CA ASP A 155 -22.25 -32.19 -13.21
C ASP A 155 -21.16 -31.89 -12.17
N ARG A 156 -20.54 -32.95 -11.63
CA ARG A 156 -19.47 -32.82 -10.65
C ARG A 156 -18.23 -32.18 -11.28
N GLY A 157 -17.90 -32.53 -12.52
CA GLY A 157 -16.79 -31.94 -13.26
C GLY A 157 -16.95 -30.45 -13.49
N ALA A 158 -18.14 -30.02 -13.94
CA ALA A 158 -18.44 -28.60 -14.17
C ALA A 158 -18.42 -27.78 -12.87
N VAL A 159 -19.07 -28.29 -11.81
CA VAL A 159 -19.10 -27.64 -10.49
C VAL A 159 -17.69 -27.55 -9.90
N ASN A 160 -16.87 -28.60 -10.01
CA ASN A 160 -15.50 -28.60 -9.51
C ASN A 160 -14.63 -27.54 -10.20
N LEU A 161 -14.79 -27.37 -11.53
CA LEU A 161 -14.09 -26.31 -12.26
C LEU A 161 -14.52 -24.93 -11.80
N MET A 162 -15.83 -24.67 -11.67
CA MET A 162 -16.32 -23.38 -11.17
C MET A 162 -15.78 -23.08 -9.78
N MET A 163 -15.80 -24.07 -8.87
CA MET A 163 -15.27 -23.91 -7.51
C MET A 163 -13.75 -23.66 -7.51
N ALA A 164 -12.99 -24.38 -8.32
CA ALA A 164 -11.55 -24.18 -8.45
C ALA A 164 -11.21 -22.76 -8.93
N GLY A 165 -11.90 -22.28 -9.96
CA GLY A 165 -11.72 -20.92 -10.45
C GLY A 165 -12.13 -19.86 -9.43
N ALA A 166 -13.24 -20.05 -8.71
CA ALA A 166 -13.69 -19.12 -7.68
C ALA A 166 -12.73 -19.03 -6.48
N ILE A 167 -12.16 -20.16 -6.06
CA ILE A 167 -11.10 -20.20 -5.03
C ILE A 167 -9.87 -19.46 -5.52
N GLY A 168 -9.43 -19.72 -6.76
CA GLY A 168 -8.29 -19.02 -7.37
C GLY A 168 -8.48 -17.51 -7.38
N LEU A 169 -9.63 -17.03 -7.87
CA LEU A 169 -10.00 -15.61 -7.84
C LEU A 169 -9.90 -15.04 -6.43
N THR A 170 -10.46 -15.72 -5.43
CA THR A 170 -10.49 -15.24 -4.04
C THR A 170 -9.07 -15.14 -3.45
N VAL A 171 -8.21 -16.13 -3.70
CA VAL A 171 -6.83 -16.13 -3.21
C VAL A 171 -6.03 -14.99 -3.82
N PHE A 172 -6.09 -14.83 -5.15
CA PHE A 172 -5.40 -13.72 -5.82
C PHE A 172 -5.93 -12.37 -5.35
N ARG A 173 -7.24 -12.28 -5.08
CA ARG A 173 -7.86 -11.06 -4.57
C ARG A 173 -7.33 -10.63 -3.21
N VAL A 174 -7.25 -11.57 -2.28
CA VAL A 174 -6.73 -11.32 -0.94
C VAL A 174 -5.25 -10.95 -1.01
N TRP A 175 -4.48 -11.65 -1.85
CA TRP A 175 -3.06 -11.33 -2.03
C TRP A 175 -2.87 -9.93 -2.64
N GLU A 176 -3.64 -9.56 -3.67
CA GLU A 176 -3.57 -8.22 -4.27
C GLU A 176 -3.78 -7.13 -3.22
N LEU A 177 -4.80 -7.27 -2.37
CA LEU A 177 -5.07 -6.33 -1.29
C LEU A 177 -3.89 -6.23 -0.32
N VAL A 178 -3.34 -7.35 0.12
CA VAL A 178 -2.19 -7.37 1.03
C VAL A 178 -0.96 -6.70 0.40
N ASP A 179 -0.67 -6.95 -0.87
CA ASP A 179 0.45 -6.32 -1.59
C ASP A 179 0.29 -4.79 -1.70
N VAL A 180 -0.93 -4.34 -2.01
CA VAL A 180 -1.28 -2.92 -2.15
C VAL A 180 -1.08 -2.14 -0.86
N PHE A 181 -1.38 -2.74 0.30
CA PHE A 181 -1.20 -2.08 1.60
C PHE A 181 0.22 -2.21 2.17
N SER A 182 0.88 -3.35 1.97
CA SER A 182 2.13 -3.67 2.67
C SER A 182 3.38 -3.10 1.99
N VAL A 183 3.41 -3.05 0.65
CA VAL A 183 4.63 -2.70 -0.07
C VAL A 183 4.91 -1.19 -0.13
N PRO A 184 3.93 -0.28 -0.35
CA PRO A 184 4.22 1.15 -0.43
C PRO A 184 4.91 1.74 0.81
N PRO A 185 4.53 1.39 2.06
CA PRO A 185 5.26 1.83 3.25
C PRO A 185 6.71 1.31 3.30
N ALA A 186 6.97 0.10 2.83
CA ALA A 186 8.32 -0.47 2.76
C ALA A 186 9.17 0.23 1.68
N HIS A 187 8.60 0.44 0.49
CA HIS A 187 9.22 1.19 -0.60
C HIS A 187 9.62 2.60 -0.16
N ASN A 188 8.67 3.36 0.40
CA ASN A 188 8.92 4.73 0.84
C ASN A 188 9.97 4.82 1.96
N ARG A 189 10.08 3.82 2.85
CA ARG A 189 11.15 3.76 3.85
C ARG A 189 12.53 3.60 3.20
N ARG A 190 12.64 2.76 2.17
CA ARG A 190 13.89 2.56 1.41
C ARG A 190 14.30 3.80 0.63
N VAL A 191 13.36 4.45 -0.05
CA VAL A 191 13.65 5.69 -0.78
C VAL A 191 14.15 6.79 0.16
N ARG A 192 13.53 6.94 1.34
CA ARG A 192 13.98 7.92 2.35
C ARG A 192 15.36 7.61 2.91
N SER A 193 15.65 6.34 3.22
CA SER A 193 16.96 5.97 3.74
C SER A 193 18.06 6.18 2.70
N LEU A 194 17.79 5.90 1.42
CA LEU A 194 18.71 6.21 0.31
C LEU A 194 18.92 7.73 0.16
N ARG A 195 17.85 8.51 0.22
CA ARG A 195 17.96 9.98 0.12
C ARG A 195 18.77 10.58 1.27
N GLN A 196 18.59 10.08 2.49
CA GLN A 196 19.36 10.49 3.66
C GLN A 196 20.85 10.13 3.51
N ARG A 197 21.17 8.93 3.02
CA ARG A 197 22.56 8.51 2.75
C ARG A 197 23.26 9.37 1.70
N LEU A 198 22.50 9.92 0.76
CA LEU A 198 23.01 10.81 -0.29
C LEU A 198 23.01 12.29 0.11
N GLY A 199 22.61 12.62 1.35
CA GLY A 199 22.60 14.00 1.83
C GLY A 199 21.50 14.87 1.23
N PHE A 200 20.48 14.29 0.59
CA PHE A 200 19.32 15.05 0.17
C PHE A 200 18.57 15.57 1.41
N ALA A 201 18.13 16.82 1.34
CA ALA A 201 17.25 17.37 2.36
C ALA A 201 15.98 16.52 2.47
N PRO A 202 15.46 16.27 3.68
CA PRO A 202 14.20 15.57 3.84
C PRO A 202 13.11 16.34 3.10
N THR A 203 12.56 15.71 2.06
CA THR A 203 11.43 16.28 1.32
C THR A 203 10.29 16.50 2.29
N LEU A 204 9.96 17.77 2.53
CA LEU A 204 8.78 18.14 3.31
C LEU A 204 7.58 17.52 2.61
N ARG A 205 6.90 16.58 3.27
CA ARG A 205 5.68 16.01 2.73
C ARG A 205 4.64 17.12 2.69
N VAL A 206 4.42 17.67 1.50
CA VAL A 206 3.48 18.77 1.29
C VAL A 206 2.05 18.27 1.44
N SER A 207 1.80 17.00 1.07
CA SER A 207 0.53 16.31 1.34
C SER A 207 0.67 15.37 2.55
N GLN A 208 -0.06 15.64 3.64
CA GLN A 208 -0.33 14.63 4.67
C GLN A 208 -1.83 14.51 4.84
N VAL A 209 -2.36 13.31 4.57
CA VAL A 209 -3.72 12.94 4.97
C VAL A 209 -3.61 12.20 6.31
N ARG A 210 -4.13 12.81 7.37
CA ARG A 210 -4.16 12.21 8.71
C ARG A 210 -5.60 11.84 9.07
N PRO A 211 -5.91 10.56 9.31
CA PRO A 211 -7.18 10.24 9.96
C PRO A 211 -7.18 10.88 11.35
N TYR A 212 -8.31 11.47 11.74
CA TYR A 212 -8.51 11.98 13.08
C TYR A 212 -9.80 11.43 13.67
N LEU A 213 -9.78 11.17 14.97
CA LEU A 213 -10.96 10.97 15.79
C LEU A 213 -11.04 12.13 16.76
N ALA A 214 -12.14 12.86 16.75
CA ALA A 214 -12.42 13.95 17.69
C ALA A 214 -13.68 13.63 18.49
N PRO A 215 -13.73 13.89 19.80
CA PRO A 215 -14.96 13.79 20.57
C PRO A 215 -16.00 14.79 20.05
N SER A 216 -17.27 14.38 20.02
CA SER A 216 -18.42 15.23 19.71
C SER A 216 -19.01 15.80 21.00
N VAL A 217 -19.54 17.02 20.92
CA VAL A 217 -20.11 17.76 22.06
C VAL A 217 -21.31 17.03 22.68
N ASP A 218 -22.02 16.22 21.88
CA ASP A 218 -23.23 15.48 22.28
C ASP A 218 -22.93 14.07 22.84
N GLY A 219 -21.69 13.80 23.27
CA GLY A 219 -21.31 12.50 23.83
C GLY A 219 -21.00 11.42 22.80
N GLY A 220 -20.62 11.81 21.58
CA GLY A 220 -20.20 10.92 20.49
C GLY A 220 -18.74 11.09 20.06
N ALA A 221 -18.37 10.52 18.91
CA ALA A 221 -17.09 10.77 18.25
C ALA A 221 -17.30 11.02 16.75
N MET A 222 -16.53 11.97 16.19
CA MET A 222 -16.42 12.21 14.76
C MET A 222 -15.11 11.61 14.27
N ALA A 223 -15.18 10.81 13.21
CA ALA A 223 -14.02 10.35 12.46
C ALA A 223 -13.94 11.09 11.13
N GLY A 224 -12.75 11.50 10.73
CA GLY A 224 -12.53 12.19 9.46
C GLY A 224 -11.09 12.11 8.99
N PHE A 225 -10.82 12.78 7.88
CA PHE A 225 -9.47 12.93 7.33
C PHE A 225 -9.09 14.41 7.31
N ALA A 226 -7.95 14.74 7.90
CA ALA A 226 -7.34 16.06 7.78
C ALA A 226 -6.30 16.01 6.67
N ALA A 227 -6.55 16.72 5.57
CA ALA A 227 -5.56 16.90 4.50
C ALA A 227 -4.84 18.24 4.72
N ARG A 228 -3.51 18.20 4.77
CA ARG A 228 -2.66 19.38 4.68
C ARG A 228 -2.00 19.37 3.30
N PHE A 229 -2.10 20.49 2.60
CA PHE A 229 -1.50 20.75 1.29
C PHE A 229 -0.70 22.06 1.34
#